data_AF-A0A7C2JGS4-F1
#
_entry.id   AF-A0A7C2JGS4-F1
#
_cell.length_a   1.000
_cell.length_b   1.000
_cell.length_c   1.000
_cell.angle_alpha   90.00
_cell.angle_beta   90.00
_cell.angle_gamma   90.00
#
_symmetry.space_group_name_H-M   'P 1'
#
loop_
_entity.id
_entity.type
_entity.pdbx_description
1 polymer ?
#
loop_
_entity_poly.entity_id
_entity_poly.type
_entity_poly.pdbx_seq_one_letter_code
_entity_poly.pdbx_strand_id
1 'polypeptide(L)'
;PSLIGQIKEVTGKGTWEVIKALRVAIKKLRVIELLEEISWRYRAVEKRPGATTKAMKKALEYIDGVNDFKALDRLDPDSFFGGVETVDREPLRIGVVGEFYLLMEPASNCNVFEMLGELGAEVHRHLCMGEAILRYPPGFVLGKLMAWWLNMSVPPRSETARIAAPYLTCSVAGHGRESVADTIRFHDAGYDGVLHLLPMGCMPEVTVRPILRKVSEDYNFPVLSLSFDELISEGAIRTRIQTFVEVIRMSKERRGKGHALPGG
;
A
#
# COMPACT_ATOMS: atom_id res chain seq x y z
N PRO A 1 -2.37 -21.88 26.37
CA PRO A 1 -1.34 -22.46 25.47
C PRO A 1 -0.68 -21.36 24.61
N SER A 2 0.65 -21.37 24.48
CA SER A 2 1.33 -20.45 23.55
C SER A 2 1.01 -20.84 22.10
N LEU A 3 1.01 -19.86 21.18
CA LEU A 3 0.76 -20.09 19.75
C LEU A 3 1.69 -21.17 19.17
N ILE A 4 2.96 -21.16 19.59
CA ILE A 4 3.96 -22.17 19.21
C ILE A 4 3.55 -23.56 19.74
N GLY A 5 3.00 -23.64 20.95
CA GLY A 5 2.50 -24.91 21.51
C GLY A 5 1.36 -25.50 20.68
N GLN A 6 0.41 -24.67 20.25
CA GLN A 6 -0.70 -25.10 19.39
C GLN A 6 -0.20 -25.56 18.00
N ILE A 7 0.72 -24.83 17.39
CA ILE A 7 1.31 -25.21 16.10
C ILE A 7 2.05 -26.56 16.22
N LYS A 8 2.77 -26.79 17.32
CA LYS A 8 3.46 -28.05 17.56
C LYS A 8 2.49 -29.23 17.70
N GLU A 9 1.38 -29.03 18.41
CA GLU A 9 0.35 -30.05 18.62
C GLU A 9 -0.29 -30.49 17.29
N VAL A 10 -0.53 -29.53 16.39
CA VAL A 10 -1.11 -29.80 15.07
C VAL A 10 -0.10 -30.41 14.09
N THR A 11 1.17 -29.97 14.13
CA THR A 11 2.18 -30.35 13.11
C THR A 11 3.09 -31.51 13.52
N GLY A 12 3.15 -31.84 14.81
CA GLY A 12 4.10 -32.82 15.36
C GLY A 12 5.58 -32.39 15.28
N LYS A 13 5.86 -31.12 14.95
CA LYS A 13 7.23 -30.61 14.73
C LYS A 13 7.90 -30.08 16.00
N GLY A 14 9.23 -30.08 15.99
CA GLY A 14 10.04 -29.51 17.07
C GLY A 14 9.94 -27.97 17.12
N THR A 15 10.14 -27.38 18.30
CA THR A 15 10.07 -25.91 18.50
C THR A 15 10.97 -25.15 17.53
N TRP A 16 12.17 -25.68 17.27
CA TRP A 16 13.15 -25.03 16.40
C TRP A 16 12.78 -25.12 14.91
N GLU A 17 12.15 -26.22 14.48
CA GLU A 17 11.62 -26.35 13.12
C GLU A 17 10.49 -25.33 12.88
N VAL A 18 9.60 -25.15 13.87
CA VAL A 18 8.53 -24.14 13.82
C VAL A 18 9.11 -22.73 13.73
N ILE A 19 10.12 -22.39 14.54
CA ILE A 19 10.79 -21.07 14.49
C ILE A 19 11.46 -20.84 13.14
N LYS A 20 12.13 -21.85 12.58
CA LYS A 20 12.74 -21.76 11.25
C LYS A 20 11.71 -21.51 10.15
N ALA A 21 10.62 -22.27 10.15
CA ALA A 21 9.54 -22.10 9.18
C ALA A 21 8.92 -20.70 9.29
N LEU A 22 8.68 -20.21 10.52
CA LEU A 22 8.17 -18.86 10.75
C LEU A 22 9.12 -17.79 10.22
N ARG A 23 10.44 -17.95 10.42
CA ARG A 23 11.44 -17.01 9.89
C ARG A 23 11.43 -16.94 8.37
N VAL A 24 11.28 -18.08 7.69
CA VAL A 24 11.15 -18.14 6.23
C VAL A 24 9.84 -17.48 5.78
N ALA A 25 8.72 -17.76 6.45
CA ALA A 25 7.42 -17.17 6.13
C ALA A 25 7.41 -15.64 6.25
N ILE A 26 7.98 -15.10 7.33
CA ILE A 26 8.12 -13.64 7.52
C ILE A 26 8.99 -13.03 6.42
N LYS A 27 10.07 -13.70 6.02
CA LYS A 27 10.93 -13.23 4.92
C LYS A 27 10.20 -13.26 3.58
N LYS A 28 9.45 -14.33 3.27
CA LYS A 28 8.61 -14.42 2.07
C LYS A 28 7.63 -13.25 2.01
N LEU A 29 6.93 -12.98 3.10
CA LEU A 29 6.00 -11.86 3.18
C LEU A 29 6.68 -10.53 2.83
N ARG A 30 7.85 -10.24 3.44
CA ARG A 30 8.60 -9.02 3.15
C ARG A 30 9.03 -8.92 1.68
N VAL A 31 9.47 -10.03 1.09
CA VAL A 31 9.86 -10.06 -0.33
C VAL A 31 8.64 -9.83 -1.23
N ILE A 32 7.49 -10.42 -0.92
CA ILE A 32 6.25 -10.22 -1.67
C ILE A 32 5.83 -8.75 -1.63
N GLU A 33 5.87 -8.10 -0.47
CA GLU A 33 5.58 -6.66 -0.35
C GLU A 33 6.51 -5.80 -1.23
N LEU A 34 7.80 -6.10 -1.24
CA LEU A 34 8.77 -5.40 -2.10
C LEU A 34 8.47 -5.62 -3.58
N LEU A 35 8.09 -6.85 -3.98
CA LEU A 35 7.68 -7.13 -5.35
C LEU A 35 6.42 -6.38 -5.74
N GLU A 36 5.44 -6.25 -4.83
CA GLU A 36 4.23 -5.45 -5.06
C GLU A 36 4.58 -3.98 -5.33
N GLU A 37 5.40 -3.37 -4.46
CA GLU A 37 5.86 -1.98 -4.60
C GLU A 37 6.58 -1.75 -5.95
N ILE A 38 7.49 -2.65 -6.32
CA ILE A 38 8.19 -2.60 -7.61
C ILE A 38 7.19 -2.78 -8.76
N SER A 39 6.21 -3.68 -8.62
CA SER A 39 5.18 -3.90 -9.64
C SER A 39 4.36 -2.63 -9.88
N TRP A 40 4.02 -1.86 -8.85
CA TRP A 40 3.25 -0.62 -9.02
C TRP A 40 4.05 0.43 -9.79
N ARG A 41 5.35 0.56 -9.50
CA ARG A 41 6.26 1.45 -10.22
C ARG A 41 6.41 1.06 -11.69
N TYR A 42 6.67 -0.21 -11.99
CA TYR A 42 6.81 -0.68 -13.38
C TYR A 42 5.49 -0.57 -14.15
N ARG A 43 4.36 -0.92 -13.52
CA ARG A 43 3.04 -0.88 -14.18
C ARG A 43 2.65 0.53 -14.60
N ALA A 44 2.98 1.54 -13.78
CA ALA A 44 2.74 2.95 -14.11
C ALA A 44 3.42 3.41 -15.41
N VAL A 45 4.51 2.77 -15.82
CA VAL A 45 5.29 3.12 -17.01
C VAL A 45 5.41 1.97 -18.01
N GLU A 46 4.61 0.90 -17.89
CA GLU A 46 4.72 -0.23 -18.80
C GLU A 46 4.25 0.14 -20.21
N LYS A 47 5.03 -0.28 -21.22
CA LYS A 47 4.72 -0.03 -22.63
C LYS A 47 3.61 -0.96 -23.14
N ARG A 48 3.59 -2.20 -22.65
CA ARG A 48 2.64 -3.24 -23.03
C ARG A 48 1.80 -3.62 -21.81
N PRO A 49 0.49 -3.28 -21.78
CA PRO A 49 -0.37 -3.60 -20.65
C PRO A 49 -0.29 -5.08 -20.25
N GLY A 50 -0.13 -5.34 -18.95
CA GLY A 50 -0.06 -6.68 -18.38
C GLY A 50 1.32 -7.34 -18.42
N ALA A 51 2.34 -6.69 -18.99
CA ALA A 51 3.72 -7.17 -18.94
C ALA A 51 4.22 -7.28 -17.49
N THR A 52 3.91 -6.27 -16.68
CA THR A 52 4.26 -6.23 -15.25
C THR A 52 3.48 -7.28 -14.46
N THR A 53 2.19 -7.48 -14.75
CA THR A 53 1.38 -8.54 -14.10
C THR A 53 1.93 -9.93 -14.41
N LYS A 54 2.40 -10.19 -15.64
CA LYS A 54 3.09 -11.44 -16.00
C LYS A 54 4.40 -11.63 -15.23
N ALA A 55 5.20 -10.58 -15.09
CA ALA A 55 6.44 -10.60 -14.31
C ALA A 55 6.16 -10.89 -12.83
N MET A 56 5.18 -10.21 -12.24
CA MET A 56 4.74 -10.41 -10.87
C MET A 56 4.30 -11.85 -10.61
N LYS A 57 3.48 -12.44 -11.50
CA LYS A 57 3.05 -13.84 -11.38
C LYS A 57 4.24 -14.80 -11.35
N LYS A 58 5.23 -14.61 -12.23
CA LYS A 58 6.45 -15.41 -12.27
C LYS A 58 7.27 -15.28 -10.98
N ALA A 59 7.32 -14.07 -10.40
CA ALA A 59 8.02 -13.83 -9.15
C ALA A 59 7.34 -14.56 -7.97
N LEU A 60 6.01 -14.52 -7.90
CA LEU A 60 5.24 -15.25 -6.88
C LEU A 60 5.39 -16.77 -6.99
N GLU A 61 5.30 -17.32 -8.21
CA GLU A 61 5.53 -18.75 -8.46
C GLU A 61 6.94 -19.19 -8.02
N TYR A 62 7.95 -18.35 -8.25
CA TYR A 62 9.32 -18.61 -7.78
C TYR A 62 9.41 -18.62 -6.25
N ILE A 63 8.86 -17.58 -5.59
CA ILE A 63 8.95 -17.44 -4.12
C ILE A 63 8.21 -18.57 -3.40
N ASP A 64 7.09 -19.04 -3.95
CA ASP A 64 6.33 -20.14 -3.35
C ASP A 64 7.21 -21.39 -3.17
N GLY A 65 8.02 -21.72 -4.17
CA GLY A 65 8.95 -22.86 -4.14
C GLY A 65 10.17 -22.70 -3.22
N VAL A 66 10.50 -21.49 -2.75
CA VAL A 66 11.72 -21.25 -1.96
C VAL A 66 11.47 -21.39 -0.47
N ASN A 67 12.04 -22.42 0.16
CA ASN A 67 11.96 -22.63 1.62
C ASN A 67 13.27 -22.31 2.37
N ASP A 68 14.25 -21.73 1.69
CA ASP A 68 15.53 -21.34 2.28
C ASP A 68 15.59 -19.83 2.55
N PHE A 69 15.92 -19.48 3.80
CA PHE A 69 16.03 -18.08 4.21
C PHE A 69 17.17 -17.36 3.47
N LYS A 70 18.34 -17.99 3.27
CA LYS A 70 19.49 -17.33 2.63
C LYS A 70 19.22 -17.06 1.15
N ALA A 71 18.52 -17.96 0.46
CA ALA A 71 18.06 -17.75 -0.90
C ALA A 71 17.13 -16.53 -1.00
N LEU A 72 16.15 -16.41 -0.11
CA LEU A 72 15.26 -15.24 -0.06
C LEU A 72 16.00 -13.94 0.33
N ASP A 73 17.05 -14.04 1.15
CA ASP A 73 17.82 -12.88 1.61
C ASP A 73 18.75 -12.30 0.55
N ARG A 74 19.22 -13.15 -0.37
CA ARG A 74 20.08 -12.76 -1.51
C ARG A 74 19.30 -12.45 -2.78
N LEU A 75 17.99 -12.65 -2.76
CA LEU A 75 17.13 -12.39 -3.90
C LEU A 75 17.09 -10.88 -4.18
N ASP A 76 17.30 -10.50 -5.44
CA ASP A 76 17.05 -9.14 -5.92
C ASP A 76 15.63 -9.09 -6.52
N PRO A 77 14.65 -8.47 -5.85
CA PRO A 77 13.27 -8.43 -6.33
C PRO A 77 13.10 -7.65 -7.65
N ASP A 78 13.97 -6.67 -7.92
CA ASP A 78 13.87 -5.83 -9.13
C ASP A 78 14.18 -6.65 -10.40
N SER A 79 15.07 -7.64 -10.28
CA SER A 79 15.49 -8.53 -11.38
C SER A 79 14.33 -9.26 -12.08
N PHE A 80 13.19 -9.48 -11.39
CA PHE A 80 12.00 -10.09 -12.01
C PHE A 80 11.34 -9.19 -13.06
N PHE A 81 11.53 -7.87 -12.95
CA PHE A 81 10.90 -6.87 -13.80
C PHE A 81 11.84 -6.32 -14.89
N GLY A 82 13.11 -6.72 -14.93
CA GLY A 82 14.09 -6.24 -15.92
C GLY A 82 13.72 -6.51 -17.39
N GLY A 83 12.78 -7.42 -17.66
CA GLY A 83 12.24 -7.68 -19.00
C GLY A 83 11.01 -6.84 -19.38
N VAL A 84 10.50 -6.00 -18.48
CA VAL A 84 9.34 -5.13 -18.73
C VAL A 84 9.80 -3.89 -19.50
N GLU A 85 9.34 -3.76 -20.74
CA GLU A 85 9.57 -2.54 -21.53
C GLU A 85 8.79 -1.37 -20.94
N THR A 86 9.47 -0.24 -20.75
CA THR A 86 8.88 0.97 -20.20
C THR A 86 8.76 2.08 -21.24
N VAL A 87 7.88 3.05 -20.97
CA VAL A 87 7.80 4.32 -21.68
C VAL A 87 8.39 5.43 -20.83
N ASP A 88 9.06 6.38 -21.47
CA ASP A 88 9.56 7.58 -20.80
C ASP A 88 8.40 8.54 -20.55
N ARG A 89 7.86 8.49 -19.32
CA ARG A 89 6.82 9.40 -18.84
C ARG A 89 6.98 9.58 -17.34
N GLU A 90 6.62 10.76 -16.85
CA GLU A 90 6.47 10.99 -15.42
C GLU A 90 5.12 10.42 -14.97
N PRO A 91 5.08 9.35 -14.15
CA PRO A 91 3.83 8.80 -13.66
C PRO A 91 3.18 9.74 -12.64
N LEU A 92 1.86 9.69 -12.54
CA LEU A 92 1.18 10.33 -11.40
C LEU A 92 1.48 9.55 -10.14
N ARG A 93 1.74 10.23 -9.02
CA ARG A 93 1.99 9.58 -7.73
C ARG A 93 0.70 9.60 -6.93
N ILE A 94 0.08 8.44 -6.73
CA ILE A 94 -1.19 8.32 -6.02
C ILE A 94 -1.00 7.50 -4.74
N GLY A 95 -1.31 8.11 -3.61
CA GLY A 95 -1.35 7.42 -2.32
C GLY A 95 -2.66 6.64 -2.17
N VAL A 96 -2.62 5.50 -1.50
CA VAL A 96 -3.82 4.73 -1.13
C VAL A 96 -3.85 4.53 0.37
N VAL A 97 -4.98 4.91 0.97
CA VAL A 97 -5.27 4.79 2.40
C VAL A 97 -6.61 4.07 2.60
N GLY A 98 -6.88 3.64 3.83
CA GLY A 98 -8.16 3.04 4.18
C GLY A 98 -8.05 1.80 5.04
N GLU A 99 -9.07 0.95 4.93
CA GLU A 99 -9.19 -0.25 5.75
C GLU A 99 -8.17 -1.33 5.34
N PHE A 100 -7.54 -1.97 6.34
CA PHE A 100 -6.42 -2.89 6.17
C PHE A 100 -6.71 -4.03 5.21
N TYR A 101 -7.85 -4.71 5.35
CA TYR A 101 -8.18 -5.85 4.50
C TYR A 101 -8.34 -5.43 3.04
N LEU A 102 -8.98 -4.30 2.77
CA LEU A 102 -9.11 -3.77 1.40
C LEU A 102 -7.78 -3.33 0.80
N LEU A 103 -6.82 -2.88 1.60
CA LEU A 103 -5.48 -2.53 1.11
C LEU A 103 -4.61 -3.76 0.83
N MET A 104 -4.88 -4.88 1.51
CA MET A 104 -4.08 -6.10 1.43
C MET A 104 -4.61 -7.13 0.43
N GLU A 105 -5.93 -7.20 0.20
CA GLU A 105 -6.55 -8.22 -0.65
C GLU A 105 -7.07 -7.61 -1.97
N PRO A 106 -6.34 -7.76 -3.10
CA PRO A 106 -6.70 -7.17 -4.38
C PRO A 106 -8.09 -7.57 -4.89
N ALA A 107 -8.51 -8.82 -4.66
CA ALA A 107 -9.82 -9.29 -5.11
C ALA A 107 -10.96 -8.54 -4.40
N SER A 108 -10.76 -8.13 -3.15
CA SER A 108 -11.76 -7.41 -2.36
C SER A 108 -11.88 -5.93 -2.73
N ASN A 109 -10.88 -5.38 -3.42
CA ASN A 109 -10.88 -3.99 -3.89
C ASN A 109 -11.02 -3.86 -5.41
N CYS A 110 -11.42 -4.92 -6.13
CA CYS A 110 -11.50 -4.92 -7.58
C CYS A 110 -10.17 -4.60 -8.29
N ASN A 111 -9.02 -4.97 -7.71
CA ASN A 111 -7.68 -4.74 -8.26
C ASN A 111 -7.38 -3.26 -8.56
N VAL A 112 -7.81 -2.35 -7.68
CA VAL A 112 -7.64 -0.89 -7.83
C VAL A 112 -6.20 -0.48 -8.14
N PHE A 113 -5.21 -1.15 -7.54
CA PHE A 113 -3.80 -0.78 -7.73
C PHE A 113 -3.32 -1.10 -9.15
N GLU A 114 -3.82 -2.19 -9.72
CA GLU A 114 -3.55 -2.53 -11.12
C GLU A 114 -4.22 -1.52 -12.04
N MET A 115 -5.50 -1.17 -11.78
CA MET A 115 -6.22 -0.16 -12.56
C MET A 115 -5.52 1.21 -12.54
N LEU A 116 -5.00 1.65 -11.40
CA LEU A 116 -4.24 2.89 -11.30
C LEU A 116 -2.94 2.82 -12.13
N GLY A 117 -2.21 1.71 -12.04
CA GLY A 117 -1.02 1.47 -12.84
C GLY A 117 -1.29 1.51 -14.34
N GLU A 118 -2.36 0.86 -14.80
CA GLU A 118 -2.81 0.89 -16.21
C GLU A 118 -3.11 2.31 -16.71
N LEU A 119 -3.53 3.21 -15.81
CA LEU A 119 -3.81 4.62 -16.11
C LEU A 119 -2.56 5.52 -16.05
N GLY A 120 -1.40 4.93 -15.78
CA GLY A 120 -0.12 5.64 -15.70
C GLY A 120 0.15 6.27 -14.34
N ALA A 121 -0.46 5.74 -13.27
CA ALA A 121 -0.21 6.17 -11.91
C ALA A 121 0.63 5.15 -11.14
N GLU A 122 1.70 5.64 -10.52
CA GLU A 122 2.49 4.93 -9.54
C GLU A 122 1.76 4.97 -8.19
N VAL A 123 1.46 3.78 -7.68
CA VAL A 123 0.66 3.59 -6.46
C VAL A 123 1.57 3.41 -5.27
N HIS A 124 1.27 4.08 -4.16
CA HIS A 124 1.95 3.88 -2.88
C HIS A 124 0.94 3.71 -1.75
N ARG A 125 1.19 2.77 -0.85
CA ARG A 125 0.46 2.63 0.41
C ARG A 125 1.44 2.65 1.57
N HIS A 126 1.08 3.30 2.67
CA HIS A 126 1.94 3.34 3.85
C HIS A 126 1.75 2.10 4.74
N LEU A 127 0.54 1.54 4.75
CA LEU A 127 0.19 0.38 5.56
C LEU A 127 0.60 -0.91 4.86
N CYS A 128 1.53 -1.66 5.45
CA CYS A 128 1.99 -2.96 4.99
C CYS A 128 1.75 -4.06 6.04
N MET A 129 1.59 -5.32 5.61
CA MET A 129 1.33 -6.47 6.49
C MET A 129 2.52 -6.74 7.41
N GLY A 130 3.75 -6.58 6.91
CA GLY A 130 4.97 -6.66 7.71
C GLY A 130 5.01 -5.62 8.82
N GLU A 131 4.54 -4.39 8.55
CA GLU A 131 4.41 -3.36 9.60
C GLU A 131 3.40 -3.80 10.65
N ALA A 132 2.22 -4.26 10.23
CA ALA A 132 1.17 -4.71 11.15
C ALA A 132 1.66 -5.86 12.05
N ILE A 133 2.36 -6.84 11.48
CA ILE A 133 2.94 -7.98 12.24
C ILE A 133 3.99 -7.49 13.24
N LEU A 134 4.81 -6.51 12.89
CA LEU A 134 5.84 -5.93 13.77
C LEU A 134 5.29 -4.98 14.83
N ARG A 135 4.10 -4.40 14.59
CA ARG A 135 3.42 -3.47 15.49
C ARG A 135 2.64 -4.18 16.60
N TYR A 136 2.28 -5.45 16.41
CA TYR A 136 1.48 -6.25 17.33
C TYR A 136 2.18 -7.28 18.26
N PRO A 137 3.50 -7.60 18.22
CA PRO A 137 4.06 -8.51 19.20
C PRO A 137 4.15 -7.85 20.59
N PRO A 138 3.89 -8.60 21.68
CA PRO A 138 4.04 -8.12 23.04
C PRO A 138 5.53 -8.00 23.39
N GLY A 139 6.12 -6.86 23.11
CA GLY A 139 7.52 -6.58 23.44
C GLY A 139 8.10 -5.53 22.52
N PHE A 140 7.94 -4.26 22.89
CA PHE A 140 8.45 -3.07 22.20
C PHE A 140 9.94 -3.18 21.76
N VAL A 141 10.73 -4.00 22.47
CA VAL A 141 12.15 -4.25 22.16
C VAL A 141 12.35 -5.31 21.08
N LEU A 142 11.63 -6.45 21.14
CA LEU A 142 11.75 -7.52 20.16
C LEU A 142 11.18 -7.11 18.81
N GLY A 143 10.08 -6.35 18.81
CA GLY A 143 9.49 -5.76 17.60
C GLY A 143 10.44 -4.78 16.90
N LYS A 144 11.15 -3.91 17.65
CA LYS A 144 12.18 -3.02 17.09
C LYS A 144 13.39 -3.79 16.54
N LEU A 145 13.83 -4.85 17.21
CA LEU A 145 14.95 -5.68 16.76
C LEU A 145 14.60 -6.45 15.47
N MET A 146 13.37 -6.97 15.38
CA MET A 146 12.84 -7.60 14.17
C MET A 146 12.63 -6.60 13.04
N ALA A 147 12.10 -5.40 13.32
CA ALA A 147 11.93 -4.34 12.33
C ALA A 147 13.28 -3.88 11.75
N TRP A 148 14.29 -3.73 12.61
CA TRP A 148 15.67 -3.46 12.18
C TRP A 148 16.23 -4.61 11.32
N TRP A 149 16.04 -5.86 11.74
CA TRP A 149 16.49 -7.04 10.98
C TRP A 149 15.77 -7.21 9.62
N LEU A 150 14.55 -6.68 9.48
CA LEU A 150 13.76 -6.71 8.24
C LEU A 150 13.88 -5.42 7.41
N ASN A 151 14.71 -4.46 7.83
CA ASN A 151 14.82 -3.12 7.22
C ASN A 151 13.45 -2.45 7.02
N MET A 152 12.63 -2.44 8.07
CA MET A 152 11.30 -1.81 8.08
C MET A 152 11.29 -0.61 9.01
N SER A 153 10.77 0.52 8.52
CA SER A 153 10.54 1.72 9.32
C SER A 153 9.06 1.79 9.69
N VAL A 154 8.75 1.73 10.99
CA VAL A 154 7.39 1.88 11.51
C VAL A 154 7.30 3.22 12.24
N PRO A 155 6.53 4.21 11.75
CA PRO A 155 6.44 5.49 12.43
C PRO A 155 5.82 5.32 13.82
N PRO A 156 6.37 6.00 14.86
CA PRO A 156 5.84 5.88 16.20
C PRO A 156 4.37 6.29 16.26
N ARG A 157 3.55 5.57 17.05
CA ARG A 157 2.14 5.90 17.27
C ARG A 157 1.93 7.35 17.75
N SER A 158 2.89 7.95 18.44
CA SER A 158 2.83 9.35 18.87
C SER A 158 2.94 10.34 17.71
N GLU A 159 3.67 10.00 16.64
CA GLU A 159 3.83 10.86 15.47
C GLU A 159 2.59 10.87 14.59
N THR A 160 2.04 9.69 14.28
CA THR A 160 0.74 9.58 13.58
C THR A 160 -0.36 10.30 14.36
N ALA A 161 -0.33 10.27 15.70
CA ALA A 161 -1.24 11.04 16.55
C ALA A 161 -1.13 12.54 16.29
N ARG A 162 0.12 13.03 16.27
CA ARG A 162 0.43 14.46 16.17
C ARG A 162 -0.01 15.03 14.82
N ILE A 163 0.23 14.28 13.73
CA ILE A 163 -0.15 14.70 12.37
C ILE A 163 -1.68 14.73 12.22
N ALA A 164 -2.39 13.72 12.76
CA ALA A 164 -3.84 13.66 12.66
C ALA A 164 -4.56 14.58 13.66
N ALA A 165 -3.90 15.05 14.72
CA ALA A 165 -4.50 15.81 15.82
C ALA A 165 -5.35 17.03 15.40
N PRO A 166 -4.99 17.83 14.37
CA PRO A 166 -5.82 18.95 13.93
C PRO A 166 -7.22 18.54 13.41
N TYR A 167 -7.35 17.30 12.97
CA TYR A 167 -8.55 16.76 12.33
C TYR A 167 -9.25 15.69 13.16
N LEU A 168 -8.50 14.98 14.00
CA LEU A 168 -8.97 13.85 14.78
C LEU A 168 -8.31 13.83 16.16
N THR A 169 -9.04 14.32 17.16
CA THR A 169 -8.57 14.43 18.55
C THR A 169 -8.87 13.19 19.40
N CYS A 170 -9.73 12.29 18.91
CA CYS A 170 -10.10 11.05 19.59
C CYS A 170 -9.55 9.82 18.85
N SER A 171 -9.42 8.70 19.58
CA SER A 171 -9.08 7.43 18.94
C SER A 171 -10.27 6.92 18.16
N VAL A 172 -10.14 6.84 16.84
CA VAL A 172 -11.07 6.10 15.99
C VAL A 172 -10.55 4.66 15.92
N ALA A 173 -11.43 3.69 16.12
CA ALA A 173 -11.09 2.27 15.94
C ALA A 173 -10.71 1.99 14.48
N GLY A 174 -10.02 0.88 14.21
CA GLY A 174 -9.57 0.59 12.85
C GLY A 174 -8.39 1.48 12.43
N HIS A 175 -8.40 1.97 11.20
CA HIS A 175 -7.25 2.62 10.55
C HIS A 175 -7.50 4.11 10.25
N GLY A 176 -8.56 4.68 10.83
CA GLY A 176 -9.00 6.03 10.51
C GLY A 176 -7.99 7.13 10.83
N ARG A 177 -7.23 6.98 11.91
CA ARG A 177 -6.20 7.96 12.28
C ARG A 177 -4.98 7.86 11.37
N GLU A 178 -4.59 6.65 11.02
CA GLU A 178 -3.57 6.34 10.01
C GLU A 178 -3.98 6.94 8.66
N SER A 179 -5.21 6.73 8.18
CA SER A 179 -5.72 7.28 6.92
C SER A 179 -5.62 8.80 6.83
N VAL A 180 -5.96 9.52 7.92
CA VAL A 180 -5.82 10.99 7.97
C VAL A 180 -4.36 11.40 7.95
N ALA A 181 -3.53 10.80 8.79
CA ALA A 181 -2.11 11.14 8.87
C ALA A 181 -1.37 10.84 7.56
N ASP A 182 -1.64 9.70 6.94
CA ASP A 182 -1.01 9.27 5.70
C ASP A 182 -1.46 10.12 4.53
N THR A 183 -2.71 10.59 4.51
CA THR A 183 -3.17 11.55 3.49
C THR A 183 -2.35 12.85 3.57
N ILE A 184 -2.09 13.37 4.77
CA ILE A 184 -1.25 14.56 4.98
C ILE A 184 0.20 14.27 4.58
N ARG A 185 0.75 13.09 4.93
CA ARG A 185 2.10 12.68 4.52
C ARG A 185 2.24 12.60 3.01
N PHE A 186 1.23 12.07 2.31
CA PHE A 186 1.24 12.01 0.84
C PHE A 186 1.23 13.41 0.24
N HIS A 187 0.41 14.32 0.76
CA HIS A 187 0.45 15.73 0.36
C HIS A 187 1.86 16.32 0.54
N ASP A 188 2.43 16.19 1.74
CA ASP A 188 3.73 16.77 2.08
C ASP A 188 4.89 16.15 1.27
N ALA A 189 4.75 14.90 0.84
CA ALA A 189 5.69 14.20 -0.02
C ALA A 189 5.49 14.49 -1.53
N GLY A 190 4.61 15.43 -1.88
CA GLY A 190 4.37 15.88 -3.25
C GLY A 190 3.66 14.85 -4.13
N TYR A 191 2.74 14.07 -3.55
CA TYR A 191 1.87 13.19 -4.32
C TYR A 191 0.80 14.01 -5.06
N ASP A 192 0.22 13.44 -6.12
CA ASP A 192 -0.76 14.10 -6.97
C ASP A 192 -2.21 13.89 -6.49
N GLY A 193 -2.45 12.88 -5.64
CA GLY A 193 -3.75 12.64 -5.01
C GLY A 193 -3.75 11.41 -4.10
N VAL A 194 -4.87 11.20 -3.38
CA VAL A 194 -5.09 10.04 -2.52
C VAL A 194 -6.40 9.34 -2.83
N LEU A 195 -6.36 8.02 -2.84
CA LEU A 195 -7.53 7.14 -2.90
C LEU A 195 -7.79 6.54 -1.52
N HIS A 196 -9.01 6.70 -1.01
CA HIS A 196 -9.46 6.16 0.26
C HIS A 196 -10.39 4.96 0.01
N LEU A 197 -9.98 3.76 0.41
CA LEU A 197 -10.78 2.53 0.28
C LEU A 197 -11.45 2.19 1.61
N LEU A 198 -12.77 1.97 1.59
CA LEU A 198 -13.54 1.63 2.79
C LEU A 198 -14.58 0.54 2.51
N PRO A 199 -14.84 -0.39 3.45
CA PRO A 199 -15.96 -1.32 3.32
C PRO A 199 -17.28 -0.57 3.55
N MET A 200 -18.33 -0.97 2.84
CA MET A 200 -19.70 -0.56 3.19
C MET A 200 -20.03 -0.98 4.62
N GLY A 201 -20.58 -0.06 5.41
CA GLY A 201 -20.94 -0.31 6.81
C GLY A 201 -19.79 -0.27 7.81
N CYS A 202 -18.55 0.01 7.40
CA CYS A 202 -17.44 0.20 8.34
C CYS A 202 -17.55 1.56 9.07
N MET A 203 -18.21 1.57 10.23
CA MET A 203 -18.43 2.76 11.07
C MET A 203 -17.18 3.65 11.28
N PRO A 204 -15.98 3.13 11.58
CA PRO A 204 -14.81 4.01 11.76
C PRO A 204 -14.39 4.73 10.48
N GLU A 205 -14.31 4.04 9.33
CA GLU A 205 -13.87 4.66 8.07
C GLU A 205 -14.95 5.57 7.44
N VAL A 206 -16.23 5.28 7.69
CA VAL A 206 -17.33 6.20 7.33
C VAL A 206 -17.19 7.53 8.08
N THR A 207 -16.73 7.50 9.33
CA THR A 207 -16.47 8.70 10.14
C THR A 207 -15.25 9.48 9.64
N VAL A 208 -14.28 8.79 9.01
CA VAL A 208 -13.06 9.39 8.45
C VAL A 208 -13.31 10.08 7.13
N ARG A 209 -14.26 9.60 6.31
CA ARG A 209 -14.60 10.20 5.01
C ARG A 209 -14.88 11.72 5.05
N PRO A 210 -15.73 12.27 5.94
CA PRO A 210 -15.91 13.73 6.02
C PRO A 210 -14.66 14.46 6.48
N ILE A 211 -13.82 13.83 7.30
CA ILE A 211 -12.53 14.38 7.74
C ILE A 211 -11.58 14.49 6.56
N LEU A 212 -11.45 13.44 5.75
CA LEU A 212 -10.61 13.46 4.54
C LEU A 212 -11.08 14.46 3.50
N ARG A 213 -12.39 14.74 3.42
CA ARG A 213 -12.91 15.84 2.60
C ARG A 213 -12.41 17.19 3.10
N LYS A 214 -12.43 17.42 4.41
CA LYS A 214 -11.89 18.64 5.00
C LYS A 214 -10.37 18.77 4.77
N VAL A 215 -9.62 17.67 4.93
CA VAL A 215 -8.18 17.64 4.57
C VAL A 215 -7.98 17.97 3.09
N SER A 216 -8.80 17.40 2.19
CA SER A 216 -8.75 17.69 0.75
C SER A 216 -8.95 19.18 0.44
N GLU A 217 -9.91 19.82 1.13
CA GLU A 217 -10.21 21.25 1.00
C GLU A 217 -9.07 22.12 1.56
N ASP A 218 -8.63 21.86 2.80
CA ASP A 218 -7.62 22.66 3.50
C ASP A 218 -6.26 22.64 2.78
N TYR A 219 -5.90 21.50 2.19
CA TYR A 219 -4.62 21.32 1.48
C TYR A 219 -4.75 21.50 -0.05
N ASN A 220 -5.95 21.75 -0.58
CA ASN A 220 -6.23 21.73 -2.03
C ASN A 220 -5.64 20.47 -2.70
N PHE A 221 -5.87 19.33 -2.06
CA PHE A 221 -5.25 18.04 -2.38
C PHE A 221 -6.32 17.02 -2.76
N PRO A 222 -6.32 16.46 -3.99
CA PRO A 222 -7.40 15.58 -4.45
C PRO A 222 -7.53 14.30 -3.64
N VAL A 223 -8.72 14.05 -3.07
CA VAL A 223 -9.05 12.79 -2.38
C VAL A 223 -10.32 12.17 -2.96
N LEU A 224 -10.23 10.92 -3.42
CA LEU A 224 -11.38 10.12 -3.84
C LEU A 224 -11.65 9.02 -2.82
N SER A 225 -12.88 8.91 -2.30
CA SER A 225 -13.28 7.76 -1.46
C SER A 225 -14.13 6.75 -2.25
N LEU A 226 -13.72 5.49 -2.21
CA LEU A 226 -14.39 4.35 -2.82
C LEU A 226 -14.88 3.40 -1.73
N SER A 227 -16.20 3.21 -1.66
CA SER A 227 -16.79 2.19 -0.81
C SER A 227 -16.82 0.87 -1.57
N PHE A 228 -16.53 -0.25 -0.91
CA PHE A 228 -16.60 -1.60 -1.48
C PHE A 228 -17.67 -2.43 -0.77
N ASP A 229 -18.49 -3.12 -1.56
CA ASP A 229 -19.44 -4.16 -1.15
C ASP A 229 -19.49 -5.27 -2.21
N GLU A 230 -20.22 -6.34 -1.91
CA GLU A 230 -20.39 -7.50 -2.80
C GLU A 230 -21.19 -7.20 -4.08
N LEU A 231 -21.94 -6.09 -4.11
CA LEU A 231 -22.83 -5.72 -5.23
C LEU A 231 -22.20 -4.71 -6.19
N ILE A 232 -20.99 -4.21 -5.87
CA ILE A 232 -20.33 -3.19 -6.66
C ILE A 232 -19.79 -3.75 -7.98
N SER A 233 -20.09 -3.03 -9.05
CA SER A 233 -19.56 -3.32 -10.38
C SER A 233 -18.14 -2.81 -10.53
N GLU A 234 -17.22 -3.68 -10.94
CA GLU A 234 -15.84 -3.34 -11.32
C GLU A 234 -15.81 -2.17 -12.34
N GLY A 235 -16.73 -2.17 -13.31
CA GLY A 235 -16.81 -1.11 -14.32
C GLY A 235 -17.12 0.27 -13.73
N ALA A 236 -17.97 0.32 -12.69
CA ALA A 236 -18.28 1.56 -11.99
C ALA A 236 -17.08 2.09 -11.21
N ILE A 237 -16.32 1.21 -10.54
CA ILE A 237 -15.07 1.56 -9.86
C ILE A 237 -14.03 2.08 -10.86
N ARG A 238 -13.83 1.35 -11.96
CA ARG A 238 -12.89 1.73 -13.03
C ARG A 238 -13.20 3.12 -13.58
N THR A 239 -14.48 3.42 -13.86
CA THR A 239 -14.91 4.72 -14.39
C THR A 239 -14.63 5.87 -13.40
N ARG A 240 -14.84 5.64 -12.11
CA ARG A 240 -14.57 6.64 -11.06
C ARG A 240 -13.07 6.90 -10.91
N ILE A 241 -12.24 5.85 -10.96
CA ILE A 241 -10.78 5.97 -10.90
C ILE A 241 -10.26 6.69 -12.15
N GLN A 242 -10.75 6.33 -13.34
CA GLN A 242 -10.40 6.99 -14.60
C GLN A 242 -10.70 8.49 -14.54
N THR A 243 -11.91 8.86 -14.13
CA THR A 243 -12.30 10.27 -13.96
C THR A 243 -11.38 10.99 -12.96
N PHE A 244 -11.04 10.34 -11.85
CA PHE A 244 -10.16 10.92 -10.84
C PHE A 244 -8.74 11.18 -11.35
N VAL A 245 -8.15 10.19 -12.02
CA VAL A 245 -6.83 10.30 -12.65
C VAL A 245 -6.81 11.44 -13.68
N GLU A 246 -7.86 11.55 -14.50
CA GLU A 246 -7.97 12.60 -15.51
C GLU A 246 -8.04 14.00 -14.89
N VAL A 247 -8.85 14.17 -13.84
CA VAL A 247 -8.95 15.44 -13.09
C VAL A 247 -7.60 15.87 -12.51
N ILE A 248 -6.85 14.92 -11.94
CA ILE A 248 -5.51 15.18 -11.40
C ILE A 248 -4.56 15.60 -12.53
N ARG A 249 -4.53 14.85 -13.64
CA ARG A 249 -3.67 15.14 -14.79
C ARG A 249 -3.93 16.54 -15.33
N MET A 250 -5.20 16.90 -15.53
CA MET A 250 -5.60 18.25 -15.97
C MET A 250 -5.15 19.35 -15.00
N SER A 251 -5.23 19.11 -13.69
CA SER A 251 -4.76 20.05 -12.66
C SER A 251 -3.24 20.25 -12.74
N LYS A 252 -2.48 19.16 -12.87
CA LYS A 252 -1.02 19.18 -13.00
C LYS A 252 -0.56 19.93 -14.25
N GLU A 253 -1.20 19.68 -15.39
CA GLU A 253 -0.91 20.39 -16.65
C GLU A 253 -1.18 21.90 -16.56
N ARG A 254 -2.27 22.32 -15.90
CA ARG A 254 -2.57 23.73 -15.70
C ARG A 254 -1.52 24.43 -14.82
N ARG A 255 -1.08 23.77 -13.75
CA ARG A 255 -0.01 24.28 -12.86
C ARG A 255 1.33 24.38 -13.60
N GLY A 256 1.66 23.39 -14.43
CA GLY A 256 2.88 23.39 -15.26
C GLY A 256 2.88 24.49 -16.32
N LYS A 257 1.73 24.73 -16.99
CA LYS A 257 1.58 25.82 -17.98
C LYS A 257 1.62 27.22 -17.34
N GLY A 258 1.12 27.38 -16.12
CA GLY A 258 1.16 28.65 -15.38
C GLY A 258 2.58 29.12 -15.00
N HIS A 259 3.53 28.20 -14.84
CA HIS A 259 4.96 28.52 -14.59
C HIS A 259 5.76 28.80 -15.88
N ALA A 260 5.20 28.53 -17.07
CA ALA A 260 5.88 28.67 -18.35
C ALA A 260 5.51 29.97 -19.10
N LEU A 261 4.97 30.98 -18.42
CA LEU A 261 4.80 32.30 -19.02
C LEU A 261 6.17 32.97 -19.16
N PRO A 262 6.56 33.44 -20.38
CA PRO A 262 7.82 34.12 -20.57
C PRO A 262 7.82 35.42 -19.77
N GLY A 263 8.90 35.65 -19.02
CA GLY A 263 9.21 36.96 -18.49
C GLY A 263 9.19 37.99 -19.62
N GLY A 264 8.51 39.12 -19.37
CA GLY A 264 8.61 40.31 -20.20
C GLY A 264 9.96 41.00 -20.08
#